data_AF-A0A6L8GTW9-F1
#
_entry.id   AF-A0A6L8GTW9-F1
#
_cell.length_a   1.000
_cell.length_b   1.000
_cell.length_c   1.000
_cell.angle_alpha   90.00
_cell.angle_beta   90.00
_cell.angle_gamma   90.00
#
_symmetry.space_group_name_H-M   'P 1'
#
loop_
_entity.id
_entity.type
_entity.pdbx_description
1 polymer ?
#
loop_
_entity_poly.entity_id
_entity_poly.type
_entity_poly.pdbx_seq_one_letter_code
_entity_poly.pdbx_strand_id
1 'polypeptide(L)'
;MNNDASQARMIAEQDAETDVSKILWIVVGFFINLIGLLIAYIYQPTPPASRLIEKSHEYTMYYTEAYQAKARTEQLKYAAIGFAISCGLGFLIIISMFAMIGSINSIRY
;
A
#
# COMPACT_ATOMS: atom_id res chain seq x y z
N MET A 1 26.11 7.32 22.60
CA MET A 1 25.82 6.43 21.45
C MET A 1 24.32 6.45 21.20
N ASN A 2 23.83 7.18 20.19
CA ASN A 2 22.53 6.90 19.53
C ASN A 2 22.22 7.78 18.29
N ASN A 3 23.10 8.69 17.84
CA ASN A 3 22.82 9.51 16.65
C ASN A 3 22.82 8.68 15.35
N ASP A 4 23.67 7.67 15.27
CA ASP A 4 23.83 6.90 14.04
C ASP A 4 22.65 5.94 13.80
N ALA A 5 22.09 5.36 14.87
CA ALA A 5 20.92 4.48 14.78
C ALA A 5 19.62 5.27 14.51
N SER A 6 19.45 6.45 15.13
CA SER A 6 18.31 7.32 14.83
C SER A 6 18.39 7.87 13.40
N GLN A 7 19.59 8.27 12.94
CA GLN A 7 19.81 8.68 11.56
C GLN A 7 19.56 7.52 10.57
N ALA A 8 20.02 6.31 10.88
CA ALA A 8 19.75 5.11 10.06
C ALA A 8 18.25 4.89 9.87
N ARG A 9 17.47 5.01 10.95
CA ARG A 9 16.01 4.87 10.90
C ARG A 9 15.35 5.98 10.07
N MET A 10 15.72 7.24 10.28
CA MET A 10 15.11 8.34 9.51
C MET A 10 15.37 8.22 8.02
N ILE A 11 16.61 7.90 7.62
CA ILE A 11 16.96 7.70 6.21
C ILE A 11 16.19 6.49 5.65
N ALA A 12 16.15 5.38 6.39
CA ALA A 12 15.41 4.18 5.98
C ALA A 12 13.91 4.45 5.75
N GLU A 13 13.28 5.24 6.62
CA GLU A 13 11.87 5.60 6.47
C GLU A 13 11.62 6.49 5.25
N GLN A 14 12.51 7.46 5.02
CA GLN A 14 12.40 8.37 3.88
C GLN A 14 12.61 7.64 2.56
N ASP A 15 13.63 6.78 2.50
CA ASP A 15 13.92 5.92 1.36
C ASP A 15 12.76 4.96 1.07
N ALA A 16 12.19 4.34 2.10
CA ALA A 16 11.02 3.48 1.98
C ALA A 16 9.81 4.23 1.38
N GLU A 17 9.59 5.49 1.78
CA GLU A 17 8.50 6.28 1.24
C GLU A 17 8.69 6.62 -0.25
N THR A 18 9.93 6.86 -0.67
CA THR A 18 10.26 7.16 -2.07
C THR A 18 10.25 5.93 -2.96
N ASP A 19 10.70 4.78 -2.44
CA ASP A 19 10.84 3.54 -3.21
C ASP A 19 9.48 2.82 -3.37
N VAL A 20 8.54 3.04 -2.45
CA VAL A 20 7.19 2.46 -2.56
C VAL A 20 6.39 3.17 -3.65
N SER A 21 6.06 2.41 -4.69
CA SER A 21 5.18 2.85 -5.79
C SER A 21 3.72 2.99 -5.35
N LYS A 22 3.36 4.17 -4.84
CA LYS A 22 2.02 4.52 -4.32
C LYS A 22 0.89 4.16 -5.30
N ILE A 23 1.06 4.51 -6.58
CA ILE A 23 0.08 4.24 -7.65
C ILE A 23 -0.12 2.74 -7.86
N LEU A 24 0.97 1.96 -7.85
CA LEU A 24 0.90 0.51 -8.03
C LEU A 24 0.04 -0.12 -6.94
N TRP A 25 0.25 0.26 -5.68
CA TRP A 25 -0.52 -0.30 -4.57
C TRP A 25 -1.98 0.13 -4.56
N ILE A 26 -2.30 1.35 -5.03
CA ILE A 26 -3.69 1.76 -5.28
C ILE A 26 -4.34 0.87 -6.34
N VAL A 27 -3.66 0.63 -7.47
CA VAL A 27 -4.18 -0.22 -8.55
C VAL A 27 -4.39 -1.66 -8.07
N VAL A 28 -3.42 -2.21 -7.33
CA VAL A 28 -3.54 -3.53 -6.72
C VAL A 28 -4.75 -3.60 -5.79
N GLY A 29 -4.92 -2.61 -4.90
CA GLY A 29 -6.08 -2.54 -4.00
C GLY A 29 -7.41 -2.43 -4.75
N PHE A 30 -7.45 -1.68 -5.85
CA PHE A 30 -8.66 -1.43 -6.63
C PHE A 30 -9.12 -2.68 -7.41
N PHE A 31 -8.22 -3.34 -8.13
CA PHE A 31 -8.59 -4.47 -9.00
C PHE A 31 -8.59 -5.81 -8.27
N ILE A 32 -7.66 -6.01 -7.34
CA ILE A 32 -7.46 -7.29 -6.64
C ILE A 32 -8.23 -7.31 -5.30
N ASN A 33 -8.81 -6.17 -4.89
CA ASN A 33 -9.63 -6.01 -3.69
C ASN A 33 -8.94 -6.56 -2.44
N LEU A 34 -9.63 -7.41 -1.67
CA LEU A 34 -9.12 -7.97 -0.41
C LEU A 34 -7.84 -8.80 -0.61
N ILE A 35 -7.72 -9.50 -1.74
CA ILE A 35 -6.51 -10.26 -2.07
C ILE A 35 -5.31 -9.31 -2.27
N GLY A 36 -5.55 -8.11 -2.81
CA GLY A 36 -4.51 -7.08 -2.97
C GLY A 36 -3.94 -6.60 -1.62
N LEU A 37 -4.79 -6.49 -0.60
CA LEU A 37 -4.34 -6.18 0.78
C LEU A 37 -3.52 -7.33 1.38
N LEU A 38 -3.92 -8.59 1.17
CA LEU A 38 -3.18 -9.75 1.66
C LEU A 38 -1.79 -9.84 1.01
N ILE A 39 -1.69 -9.57 -0.29
CA ILE A 39 -0.41 -9.51 -1.00
C ILE A 39 0.47 -8.40 -0.39
N ALA A 40 -0.07 -7.20 -0.17
CA ALA A 40 0.67 -6.11 0.48
C ALA A 40 1.11 -6.46 1.91
N TYR A 41 0.37 -7.30 2.63
CA TYR A 41 0.71 -7.72 3.99
C TYR A 41 1.86 -8.73 4.03
N ILE A 42 1.90 -9.65 3.06
CA ILE A 42 2.88 -10.75 2.99
C ILE A 42 4.16 -10.31 2.26
N TYR A 43 4.05 -9.39 1.30
CA TYR A 43 5.20 -8.90 0.54
C TYR A 43 6.19 -8.18 1.46
N GLN A 44 7.41 -8.70 1.54
CA GLN A 44 8.49 -8.10 2.31
C GLN A 44 9.32 -7.18 1.41
N PRO A 45 9.28 -5.85 1.62
CA PRO A 45 10.07 -4.93 0.83
C PRO A 45 11.54 -5.01 1.22
N THR A 46 12.40 -5.41 0.29
CA THR A 46 13.85 -5.50 0.51
C THR A 46 14.54 -4.18 0.14
N PRO A 47 15.37 -3.60 1.02
CA PRO A 47 16.14 -2.42 0.69
C PRO A 47 17.23 -2.72 -0.36
N PRO A 48 17.64 -1.74 -1.19
CA PRO A 48 18.70 -1.94 -2.17
C PRO A 48 20.05 -2.24 -1.51
N ALA A 49 20.71 -3.33 -1.91
CA ALA A 49 21.99 -3.75 -1.36
C ALA A 49 23.10 -2.68 -1.51
N SER A 50 23.04 -1.87 -2.56
CA SER A 50 23.98 -0.77 -2.81
C SER A 50 24.04 0.27 -1.68
N ARG A 51 22.94 0.46 -0.93
CA ARG A 51 22.89 1.41 0.20
C ARG A 51 23.52 0.83 1.49
N LEU A 52 23.87 -0.45 1.49
CA LEU A 52 24.24 -1.22 2.68
C LEU A 52 25.68 -1.78 2.65
N ILE A 53 26.34 -1.85 1.49
CA ILE A 53 27.64 -2.53 1.31
C ILE A 53 28.78 -1.95 2.18
N GLU A 54 28.80 -0.64 2.41
CA GLU A 54 29.87 0.03 3.17
C GLU A 54 29.50 0.32 4.64
N LYS A 55 28.34 -0.15 5.11
CA LYS A 55 27.82 0.19 6.43
C LYS A 55 28.14 -0.88 7.47
N SER A 56 28.23 -0.47 8.73
CA SER A 56 28.44 -1.40 9.85
C SER A 56 27.24 -2.35 9.99
N HIS A 57 27.50 -3.55 10.51
CA HIS A 57 26.44 -4.56 10.69
C HIS A 57 25.26 -4.03 11.53
N GLU A 58 25.56 -3.26 12.57
CA GLU A 58 24.56 -2.63 13.42
C GLU A 58 23.70 -1.60 12.66
N TYR A 59 24.32 -0.78 11.79
CA TYR A 59 23.58 0.17 10.95
C TYR A 59 22.63 -0.55 9.99
N THR A 60 23.10 -1.62 9.33
CA THR A 60 22.28 -2.40 8.40
C THR A 60 21.05 -3.01 9.05
N MET A 61 21.16 -3.48 10.30
CA MET A 61 20.02 -4.05 11.02
C MET A 61 18.94 -3.00 11.29
N TYR A 62 19.31 -1.89 11.94
CA TYR A 62 18.36 -0.83 12.25
C TYR A 62 17.75 -0.17 11.00
N TYR A 63 18.55 -0.01 9.94
CA TYR A 63 18.06 0.49 8.66
C TYR A 63 17.06 -0.48 8.02
N THR A 64 17.41 -1.76 7.93
CA THR A 64 16.57 -2.75 7.24
C THR A 64 15.23 -2.94 7.93
N GLU A 65 15.21 -3.02 9.25
CA GLU A 65 13.97 -3.12 10.02
C GLU A 65 13.06 -1.91 9.82
N ALA A 66 13.62 -0.70 9.92
CA ALA A 66 12.86 0.54 9.74
C ALA A 66 12.31 0.68 8.32
N TYR A 67 13.14 0.38 7.31
CA TYR A 67 12.74 0.37 5.91
C TYR A 67 11.57 -0.60 5.68
N GLN A 68 11.69 -1.83 6.17
CA GLN A 68 10.66 -2.85 6.00
C GLN A 68 9.34 -2.45 6.65
N ALA A 69 9.39 -1.97 7.89
CA ALA A 69 8.20 -1.55 8.63
C ALA A 69 7.48 -0.39 7.95
N LYS A 70 8.23 0.63 7.51
CA LYS A 70 7.68 1.80 6.84
C LYS A 70 7.11 1.47 5.48
N ALA A 71 7.88 0.75 4.65
CA ALA A 71 7.44 0.38 3.31
C ALA A 71 6.15 -0.45 3.37
N ARG A 72 6.06 -1.45 4.25
CA ARG A 72 4.83 -2.24 4.43
C ARG A 72 3.63 -1.38 4.82
N THR A 73 3.83 -0.42 5.72
CA THR A 73 2.77 0.48 6.16
C THR A 73 2.25 1.34 5.00
N GLU A 74 3.15 1.88 4.17
CA GLU A 74 2.76 2.63 2.97
C GLU A 74 2.04 1.74 1.95
N GLN A 75 2.55 0.53 1.68
CA GLN A 75 1.91 -0.43 0.77
C GLN A 75 0.48 -0.76 1.19
N LEU A 76 0.27 -1.08 2.48
CA LEU A 76 -1.04 -1.37 3.04
C LEU A 76 -1.97 -0.16 2.98
N LYS A 77 -1.47 1.03 3.29
CA LYS A 77 -2.25 2.28 3.24
C LYS A 77 -2.76 2.55 1.83
N TYR A 78 -1.89 2.47 0.82
CA TYR A 78 -2.28 2.72 -0.57
C TYR A 78 -3.15 1.60 -1.15
N ALA A 79 -2.91 0.35 -0.78
CA ALA A 79 -3.80 -0.76 -1.12
C ALA A 79 -5.20 -0.60 -0.49
N ALA A 80 -5.28 -0.17 0.77
CA ALA A 80 -6.54 0.11 1.45
C ALA A 80 -7.30 1.27 0.79
N ILE A 81 -6.61 2.32 0.34
CA ILE A 81 -7.22 3.41 -0.44
C ILE A 81 -7.80 2.87 -1.75
N GLY A 82 -7.05 2.06 -2.50
CA GLY A 82 -7.53 1.43 -3.74
C GLY A 82 -8.79 0.60 -3.52
N PHE A 83 -8.81 -0.21 -2.45
CA PHE A 83 -9.97 -1.02 -2.05
C PHE A 83 -11.18 -0.17 -1.63
N ALA A 84 -10.95 0.93 -0.89
CA ALA A 84 -12.04 1.84 -0.52
C ALA A 84 -12.70 2.47 -1.76
N ILE A 85 -11.88 2.83 -2.77
CA ILE A 85 -12.35 3.37 -4.04
C ILE A 85 -13.17 2.32 -4.81
N SER A 86 -12.69 1.07 -4.89
CA SER A 86 -13.42 0.00 -5.60
C SER A 86 -14.77 -0.31 -4.94
N CYS A 87 -14.83 -0.35 -3.61
CA CYS A 87 -16.08 -0.50 -2.86
C CYS A 87 -17.07 0.65 -3.13
N GLY A 88 -16.59 1.90 -3.11
CA GLY A 88 -17.42 3.07 -3.39
C GLY A 88 -18.02 3.06 -4.79
N LEU A 89 -17.21 2.76 -5.81
CA LEU A 89 -17.66 2.60 -7.19
C LEU A 89 -18.65 1.44 -7.34
N GLY A 90 -18.37 0.29 -6.74
CA GLY A 90 -19.27 -0.87 -6.75
C GLY A 90 -20.64 -0.54 -6.17
N PHE A 91 -20.69 0.19 -5.05
CA PHE A 91 -21.94 0.61 -4.43
C PHE A 91 -22.77 1.54 -5.32
N LEU A 92 -22.13 2.52 -5.97
CA LEU A 92 -22.81 3.43 -6.90
C LEU A 92 -23.38 2.69 -8.13
N ILE A 93 -22.63 1.73 -8.67
CA ILE A 93 -23.08 0.89 -9.80
C ILE A 93 -24.29 0.05 -9.38
N ILE A 94 -24.27 -0.53 -8.19
CA ILE A 94 -25.40 -1.33 -7.69
C ILE A 94 -26.66 -0.46 -7.54
N ILE A 95 -26.55 0.74 -6.97
CA ILE A 95 -27.69 1.67 -6.85
C ILE A 95 -28.25 2.04 -8.21
N SER A 96 -27.40 2.39 -9.18
CA SER A 96 -27.85 2.79 -10.51
C SER A 96 -28.54 1.64 -11.25
N MET A 97 -28.05 0.41 -11.09
CA MET A 97 -28.71 -0.79 -11.61
C MET A 97 -30.10 -1.00 -11.00
N PHE A 98 -30.25 -0.89 -9.67
CA PHE A 98 -31.56 -1.01 -9.02
C PHE A 98 -32.53 0.08 -9.46
N ALA A 99 -32.06 1.33 -9.59
CA ALA A 99 -32.87 2.44 -10.09
C ALA A 99 -33.36 2.19 -11.52
N MET A 100 -32.46 1.74 -12.42
CA MET A 100 -32.81 1.43 -13.80
C MET A 100 -33.84 0.30 -13.90
N ILE A 101 -33.68 -0.78 -13.13
CA ILE A 101 -34.63 -1.89 -13.07
C ILE A 101 -36.00 -1.40 -12.56
N GLY A 102 -36.02 -0.55 -11.54
CA GLY A 102 -37.23 0.08 -11.03
C GLY A 102 -37.96 0.89 -12.10
N SER A 103 -37.24 1.74 -12.85
CA SER A 103 -37.80 2.54 -13.94
C SER A 103 -38.34 1.68 -15.10
N ILE A 104 -37.68 0.57 -15.43
CA ILE A 104 -38.17 -0.36 -16.45
C ILE A 104 -39.48 -1.02 -16.00
N ASN A 105 -39.56 -1.43 -14.73
CA ASN A 105 -40.77 -2.04 -14.18
C ASN A 105 -41.94 -1.05 -14.11
N SER A 106 -41.70 0.24 -13.80
CA SER A 106 -42.76 1.25 -13.76
C SER A 106 -43.33 1.66 -15.13
N ILE A 107 -42.62 1.36 -16.23
CA ILE A 107 -43.11 1.61 -17.61
C ILE A 107 -43.98 0.43 -18.10
N ARG A 108 -43.85 -0.75 -17.48
CA ARG A 108 -44.56 -1.97 -17.89
C ARG A 108 -45.95 -2.15 -17.25
N TYR A 109 -46.33 -1.33 -16.27
CA TYR A 109 -47.65 -1.28 -15.64
C TYR A 109 -48.33 0.05 -15.94
#